data_AF-A0A3S9QMV8-F1
#
_entry.id   AF-A0A3S9QMV8-F1
#
_cell.length_a   1.000
_cell.length_b   1.000
_cell.length_c   1.000
_cell.angle_alpha   90.00
_cell.angle_beta   90.00
_cell.angle_gamma   90.00
#
_symmetry.space_group_name_H-M   'P 1'
#
loop_
_entity.id
_entity.type
_entity.pdbx_description
1 polymer ?
#
loop_
_entity_poly.entity_id
_entity_poly.type
_entity_poly.pdbx_seq_one_letter_code
_entity_poly.pdbx_strand_id
1 'polypeptide(L)'
;MSWLNHSARHGGKLIELCGNYRWTISVRRTFELATALRSHADVYDINRKTGALILGKNRLDDYAEKYLTEHCPQALKTPMAIPIDELLEASGLHVELAHLSASSDVFACCVLVDGPVDVYDPSTGESTPVFYKAGTILVDPDSEWSRGRGARRNALMHELLHWEKDRVFFQIHHQRLAVIGQSPEPLKSRTSATFFQPSEKSKRKETELQWLEWQAHRLAPRVLMPRTTFTLAANQILDTATDSTCSDLVDQLADLFEVSRAAVKYRLKEVGLLPRISQLGDFQAVFSFIRDGRDEYVSLTPVQAAILLWENPRLQQWVRGGDYIFVEGYFVRNSTRYVRLDTQGAFRLKPAAKKNPTKAFLRIDSILTKDYVGLDKDLDGLFHLEHRQGVDKRIIYLDPAHQATPDDRDDQKVYAAAANSLSLALAEDARLEEIIGNRQLSLCQSIWELFEYKGIRYPASFRERTGLYDAMFNKIKNGKMSTLSKDSLMAICVGLGLNAYALTRLAEKAGIHLNRDRMPDGMYLTLLERFPGLSLYDANGILEAQGMAPLGSVDRSR
;
A
#
# COMPACT_ATOMS: atom_id res chain seq x y z
N MET A 1 -12.42 -0.51 69.11
CA MET A 1 -11.21 0.29 69.34
C MET A 1 -11.31 1.51 68.42
N SER A 2 -11.86 2.64 68.89
CA SER A 2 -11.18 3.71 69.64
C SER A 2 -10.20 4.49 68.77
N TRP A 3 -10.23 5.82 68.55
CA TRP A 3 -10.90 7.00 69.12
C TRP A 3 -10.61 8.13 68.06
N LEU A 4 -11.59 8.96 67.63
CA LEU A 4 -11.72 10.42 67.91
C LEU A 4 -10.66 11.36 67.23
N ASN A 5 -10.91 12.60 66.77
CA ASN A 5 -12.07 13.50 66.66
C ASN A 5 -11.68 14.82 65.92
N HIS A 6 -12.70 15.68 65.70
CA HIS A 6 -12.72 17.14 65.46
C HIS A 6 -13.11 17.58 64.02
N SER A 7 -14.36 17.99 63.73
CA SER A 7 -15.20 19.14 64.21
C SER A 7 -14.64 20.49 63.68
N ALA A 8 -15.39 21.41 63.05
CA ALA A 8 -16.69 21.94 63.47
C ALA A 8 -17.33 22.90 62.42
N ARG A 9 -18.68 22.91 62.38
CA ARG A 9 -19.61 24.08 62.36
C ARG A 9 -19.65 25.01 61.12
N HIS A 10 -20.73 25.71 60.76
CA HIS A 10 -22.18 25.77 61.00
C HIS A 10 -22.66 26.99 60.18
N GLY A 11 -23.91 27.04 59.71
CA GLY A 11 -24.48 28.30 59.23
C GLY A 11 -25.71 28.20 58.34
N GLY A 12 -26.82 27.72 58.88
CA GLY A 12 -28.15 27.91 58.26
C GLY A 12 -28.74 29.28 58.61
N LYS A 13 -29.54 29.84 57.71
CA LYS A 13 -30.59 30.81 58.03
C LYS A 13 -31.81 30.56 57.14
N LEU A 14 -32.89 30.11 57.76
CA LEU A 14 -34.26 30.19 57.28
C LEU A 14 -34.79 31.61 57.50
N ILE A 15 -35.49 32.17 56.50
CA ILE A 15 -36.60 33.11 56.71
C ILE A 15 -37.72 32.72 55.74
N GLU A 16 -38.91 32.65 56.29
CA GLU A 16 -40.18 32.19 55.76
C GLU A 16 -41.01 33.40 55.26
N LEU A 17 -41.81 33.24 54.19
CA LEU A 17 -43.26 33.55 54.15
C LEU A 17 -43.81 33.92 52.75
N CYS A 18 -44.89 33.21 52.43
CA CYS A 18 -46.09 33.61 51.67
C CYS A 18 -46.03 33.86 50.15
N GLY A 19 -46.79 33.03 49.42
CA GLY A 19 -47.30 33.36 48.09
C GLY A 19 -47.97 32.18 47.39
N ASN A 20 -49.30 32.09 47.50
CA ASN A 20 -50.18 31.30 46.62
C ASN A 20 -49.75 31.45 45.14
N TYR A 21 -49.81 30.41 44.29
CA TYR A 21 -50.42 30.45 42.95
C TYR A 21 -50.37 29.08 42.23
N ARG A 22 -51.56 28.62 41.85
CA ARG A 22 -51.98 27.76 40.72
C ARG A 22 -50.94 26.91 39.98
N TRP A 23 -51.25 25.61 39.93
CA TRP A 23 -50.79 24.68 38.91
C TRP A 23 -51.35 25.08 37.53
N THR A 24 -50.45 25.40 36.60
CA THR A 24 -50.76 25.40 35.16
C THR A 24 -49.58 24.77 34.43
N ILE A 25 -49.88 23.65 33.76
CA ILE A 25 -48.97 22.91 32.89
C ILE A 25 -48.64 23.79 31.68
N SER A 26 -47.35 24.07 31.46
CA SER A 26 -46.84 24.60 30.19
C SER A 26 -45.66 23.73 29.76
N VAL A 27 -45.91 22.92 28.73
CA VAL A 27 -44.90 22.12 28.05
C VAL A 27 -44.17 23.05 27.08
N ARG A 28 -42.98 23.51 27.47
CA ARG A 28 -41.92 23.93 26.55
C ARG A 28 -40.57 23.52 27.12
N ARG A 29 -40.11 22.31 26.80
CA ARG A 29 -38.68 21.98 26.83
C ARG A 29 -38.09 22.36 25.48
N THR A 30 -37.58 23.58 25.39
CA THR A 30 -36.50 23.89 24.46
C THR A 30 -35.27 23.12 24.92
N PHE A 31 -34.85 22.12 24.14
CA PHE A 31 -33.50 21.59 24.24
C PHE A 31 -32.55 22.71 23.79
N GLU A 32 -31.98 23.43 24.74
CA GLU A 32 -30.81 24.26 24.49
C GLU A 32 -29.63 23.33 24.20
N LEU A 33 -29.33 23.16 22.91
CA LEU A 33 -28.03 22.67 22.47
C LEU A 33 -26.99 23.67 22.95
N ALA A 34 -26.09 23.22 23.82
CA ALA A 34 -24.96 24.00 24.27
C ALA A 34 -24.18 24.53 23.06
N THR A 35 -24.16 25.85 22.90
CA THR A 35 -23.25 26.55 21.99
C THR A 35 -21.82 26.35 22.47
N ALA A 36 -21.21 25.24 22.06
CA ALA A 36 -19.76 25.09 22.09
C ALA A 36 -19.14 26.21 21.26
N LEU A 37 -18.14 26.89 21.81
CA LEU A 37 -17.33 27.87 21.09
C LEU A 37 -16.81 27.23 19.80
N ARG A 38 -17.29 27.72 18.65
CA ARG A 38 -16.88 27.26 17.32
C ARG A 38 -15.37 27.37 17.21
N SER A 39 -14.68 26.25 17.09
CA SER A 39 -13.26 26.22 16.78
C SER A 39 -13.04 26.75 15.36
N HIS A 40 -11.85 27.24 15.03
CA HIS A 40 -11.52 27.59 13.63
C HIS A 40 -11.70 26.41 12.65
N ALA A 41 -11.75 25.17 13.15
CA ALA A 41 -12.06 23.99 12.37
C ALA A 41 -13.56 23.83 12.04
N ASP A 42 -14.45 24.69 12.54
CA ASP A 42 -15.91 24.57 12.35
C ASP A 42 -16.46 25.50 11.25
N VAL A 43 -15.60 26.20 10.50
CA VAL A 43 -15.99 27.22 9.51
C VAL A 43 -15.58 26.79 8.09
N TYR A 44 -16.45 27.06 7.11
CA TYR A 44 -16.12 27.05 5.68
C TYR A 44 -15.20 28.25 5.39
N ASP A 45 -13.90 28.11 5.61
CA ASP A 45 -12.97 29.24 5.41
C ASP A 45 -12.38 29.19 4.00
N ILE A 46 -12.70 30.21 3.21
CA ILE A 46 -12.06 30.42 1.91
C ILE A 46 -10.82 31.29 2.17
N ASN A 47 -9.65 30.72 1.94
CA ASN A 47 -8.41 31.46 1.99
C ASN A 47 -8.42 32.53 0.90
N ARG A 48 -8.67 33.79 1.27
CA ARG A 48 -8.78 34.92 0.33
C ARG A 48 -7.54 35.13 -0.53
N LYS A 49 -6.38 34.64 -0.11
CA LYS A 49 -5.13 34.76 -0.89
C LYS A 49 -5.00 33.66 -1.94
N THR A 50 -5.48 32.45 -1.67
CA THR A 50 -5.23 31.29 -2.55
C THR A 50 -6.49 30.83 -3.27
N GLY A 51 -7.68 31.18 -2.77
CA GLY A 51 -8.96 30.68 -3.22
C GLY A 51 -9.32 29.30 -2.65
N ALA A 52 -8.46 28.71 -1.81
CA ALA A 52 -8.70 27.37 -1.25
C ALA A 52 -9.86 27.38 -0.25
N LEU A 53 -10.86 26.51 -0.47
CA LEU A 53 -11.90 26.23 0.51
C LEU A 53 -11.49 25.04 1.38
N ILE A 54 -11.13 25.32 2.63
CA ILE A 54 -10.76 24.29 3.61
C ILE A 54 -11.94 23.99 4.51
N LEU A 55 -12.29 22.71 4.60
CA LEU A 55 -13.44 22.21 5.35
C LEU A 55 -13.02 21.64 6.69
N GLY A 56 -13.80 21.97 7.73
CA GLY A 56 -13.79 21.23 8.98
C GLY A 56 -14.10 19.75 8.80
N LYS A 57 -13.39 18.88 9.53
CA LYS A 57 -13.62 17.42 9.47
C LYS A 57 -15.07 17.03 9.81
N ASN A 58 -15.69 17.74 10.74
CA ASN A 58 -17.07 17.57 11.16
C ASN A 58 -18.10 18.22 10.21
N ARG A 59 -17.66 18.99 9.21
CA ARG A 59 -18.51 19.70 8.23
C ARG A 59 -18.60 18.98 6.88
N LEU A 60 -17.90 17.86 6.71
CA LEU A 60 -17.81 17.17 5.42
C LEU A 60 -19.17 16.66 4.92
N ASP A 61 -19.98 16.08 5.79
CA ASP A 61 -21.34 15.66 5.43
C ASP A 61 -22.27 16.86 5.18
N ASP A 62 -22.10 17.96 5.92
CA ASP A 62 -22.91 19.17 5.72
C ASP A 62 -22.63 19.78 4.35
N TYR A 63 -21.38 19.71 3.88
CA TYR A 63 -21.01 20.07 2.51
C TYR A 63 -21.58 19.07 1.49
N ALA A 64 -21.52 17.77 1.76
CA ALA A 64 -22.11 16.76 0.88
C ALA A 64 -23.63 16.95 0.71
N GLU A 65 -24.34 17.27 1.80
CA GLU A 65 -25.77 17.58 1.77
C GLU A 65 -26.05 18.89 1.02
N LYS A 66 -25.22 19.93 1.20
CA LYS A 66 -25.31 21.17 0.43
C LYS A 66 -25.18 20.89 -1.08
N TYR A 67 -24.14 20.15 -1.48
CA TYR A 67 -23.91 19.78 -2.87
C TYR A 67 -25.12 19.01 -3.45
N LEU A 68 -25.61 17.99 -2.73
CA LEU A 68 -26.76 17.21 -3.19
C LEU A 68 -28.06 18.02 -3.22
N THR A 69 -28.24 19.00 -2.35
CA THR A 69 -29.42 19.88 -2.39
C THR A 69 -29.50 20.64 -3.71
N GLU A 70 -28.35 21.08 -4.22
CA GLU A 70 -28.23 21.84 -5.47
C GLU A 70 -28.29 20.93 -6.71
N HIS A 71 -27.66 19.76 -6.65
CA HIS A 71 -27.43 18.93 -7.84
C HIS A 71 -28.26 17.62 -7.92
N CYS A 72 -28.66 17.03 -6.78
CA CYS A 72 -29.41 15.77 -6.75
C CYS A 72 -30.31 15.64 -5.49
N PRO A 73 -31.34 16.50 -5.35
CA PRO A 73 -32.10 16.61 -4.10
C PRO A 73 -32.92 15.35 -3.77
N GLN A 74 -33.16 14.46 -4.74
CA GLN A 74 -33.88 13.21 -4.51
C GLN A 74 -33.06 12.21 -3.68
N ALA A 75 -31.72 12.21 -3.83
CA ALA A 75 -30.82 11.34 -3.07
C ALA A 75 -30.80 11.64 -1.56
N LEU A 76 -31.30 12.81 -1.16
CA LEU A 76 -31.49 13.18 0.25
C LEU A 76 -32.83 12.69 0.83
N LYS A 77 -33.77 12.28 -0.02
CA LYS A 77 -35.12 11.82 0.38
C LYS A 77 -35.25 10.31 0.33
N THR A 78 -34.68 9.69 -0.69
CA THR A 78 -34.81 8.26 -0.95
C THR A 78 -33.42 7.65 -1.16
N PRO A 79 -33.10 6.51 -0.53
CA PRO A 79 -31.87 5.78 -0.81
C PRO A 79 -31.78 5.40 -2.29
N MET A 80 -30.71 5.83 -2.94
CA MET A 80 -30.44 5.57 -4.36
C MET A 80 -28.96 5.72 -4.66
N ALA A 81 -28.49 5.06 -5.70
CA ALA A 81 -27.20 5.36 -6.31
C ALA A 81 -27.22 6.76 -6.94
N ILE A 82 -26.16 7.54 -6.73
CA ILE A 82 -26.01 8.87 -7.34
C ILE A 82 -25.80 8.71 -8.86
N PRO A 83 -26.51 9.46 -9.72
CA PRO A 83 -26.34 9.40 -11.17
C PRO A 83 -25.11 10.21 -11.60
N ILE A 84 -23.91 9.64 -11.43
CA ILE A 84 -22.64 10.36 -11.63
C ILE A 84 -22.50 10.91 -13.06
N ASP A 85 -22.85 10.11 -14.07
CA ASP A 85 -22.70 10.52 -15.47
C ASP A 85 -23.55 11.76 -15.78
N GLU A 86 -24.80 11.80 -15.29
CA GLU A 86 -25.67 12.98 -15.42
C GLU A 86 -25.10 14.21 -14.71
N LEU A 87 -24.47 14.02 -13.54
CA LEU A 87 -23.84 15.12 -12.80
C LEU A 87 -22.60 15.66 -13.54
N LEU A 88 -21.78 14.78 -14.11
CA LEU A 88 -20.62 15.16 -14.91
C LEU A 88 -21.06 15.97 -16.14
N GLU A 89 -22.04 15.48 -16.89
CA GLU A 89 -22.61 16.16 -18.05
C GLU A 89 -23.18 17.55 -17.68
N ALA A 90 -23.96 17.62 -16.59
CA ALA A 90 -24.53 18.89 -16.11
C ALA A 90 -23.45 19.89 -15.66
N SER A 91 -22.30 19.40 -15.18
CA SER A 91 -21.13 20.22 -14.83
C SER A 91 -20.23 20.59 -16.03
N GLY A 92 -20.58 20.13 -17.24
CA GLY A 92 -19.80 20.36 -18.46
C GLY A 92 -18.47 19.59 -18.48
N LEU A 93 -18.40 18.49 -17.75
CA LEU A 93 -17.22 17.62 -17.67
C LEU A 93 -17.32 16.50 -18.69
N HIS A 94 -16.17 16.09 -19.24
CA HIS A 94 -16.06 14.93 -20.13
C HIS A 94 -14.99 13.99 -19.61
N VAL A 95 -15.19 12.69 -19.84
CA VAL A 95 -14.28 11.64 -19.38
C VAL A 95 -13.52 11.08 -20.57
N GLU A 96 -12.20 11.02 -20.45
CA GLU A 96 -11.31 10.37 -21.41
C GLU A 96 -10.44 9.32 -20.72
N LEU A 97 -10.01 8.30 -21.47
CA LEU A 97 -9.13 7.26 -20.94
C LEU A 97 -7.68 7.58 -21.31
N ALA A 98 -6.80 7.52 -20.31
CA ALA A 98 -5.36 7.67 -20.49
C ALA A 98 -4.63 6.92 -19.37
N HIS A 99 -3.54 6.22 -19.67
CA HIS A 99 -2.70 5.63 -18.62
C HIS A 99 -1.94 6.75 -17.90
N LEU A 100 -2.13 6.88 -16.58
CA LEU A 100 -1.69 8.06 -15.83
C LEU A 100 -0.41 7.82 -15.01
N SER A 101 -0.10 6.56 -14.71
CA SER A 101 1.17 6.20 -14.07
C SER A 101 1.57 4.75 -14.30
N ALA A 102 2.88 4.50 -14.34
CA ALA A 102 3.44 3.14 -14.46
C ALA A 102 3.02 2.19 -13.32
N SER A 103 2.67 2.77 -12.16
CA SER A 103 2.28 2.06 -10.95
C SER A 103 0.77 1.82 -10.82
N SER A 104 -0.06 2.41 -11.70
CA SER A 104 -1.52 2.52 -11.53
C SER A 104 -1.95 3.07 -10.15
N ASP A 105 -1.11 3.92 -9.53
CA ASP A 105 -1.43 4.60 -8.27
C ASP A 105 -2.38 5.78 -8.53
N VAL A 106 -2.23 6.45 -9.68
CA VAL A 106 -3.11 7.54 -10.11
C VAL A 106 -4.34 6.92 -10.77
N PHE A 107 -5.48 6.99 -10.09
CA PHE A 107 -6.73 6.44 -10.63
C PHE A 107 -7.34 7.36 -11.68
N ALA A 108 -7.40 8.66 -11.35
CA ALA A 108 -7.94 9.69 -12.21
C ALA A 108 -7.26 11.04 -11.93
N CYS A 109 -7.44 11.99 -12.84
CA CYS A 109 -7.15 13.40 -12.58
C CYS A 109 -8.11 14.30 -13.35
N CYS A 110 -8.49 15.42 -12.72
CA CYS A 110 -9.25 16.48 -13.37
C CYS A 110 -8.31 17.58 -13.89
N VAL A 111 -8.45 17.90 -15.17
CA VAL A 111 -7.79 19.05 -15.79
C VAL A 111 -8.57 20.30 -15.40
N LEU A 112 -8.12 20.97 -14.33
CA LEU A 112 -8.79 22.16 -13.76
C LEU A 112 -8.46 23.46 -14.52
N VAL A 113 -7.35 23.45 -15.26
CA VAL A 113 -6.90 24.52 -16.16
C VAL A 113 -6.28 23.88 -17.40
N ASP A 114 -6.45 24.51 -18.56
CA ASP A 114 -5.82 24.08 -19.82
C ASP A 114 -4.32 23.84 -19.63
N GLY A 115 -3.82 22.67 -20.03
CA GLY A 115 -2.42 22.34 -19.83
C GLY A 115 -2.03 20.92 -20.21
N PRO A 116 -0.72 20.61 -20.18
CA PRO A 116 -0.22 19.27 -20.40
C PRO A 116 -0.48 18.35 -19.20
N VAL A 117 -0.76 17.08 -19.48
CA VAL A 117 -0.78 15.98 -18.52
C VAL A 117 0.14 14.89 -19.05
N ASP A 118 1.00 14.35 -18.19
CA ASP A 118 1.86 13.22 -18.55
C ASP A 118 1.02 11.95 -18.72
N VAL A 119 1.05 11.38 -19.93
CA VAL A 119 0.42 10.11 -20.28
C VAL A 119 1.50 9.05 -20.41
N TYR A 120 1.35 7.98 -19.64
CA TYR A 120 2.26 6.83 -19.62
C TYR A 120 1.95 5.88 -20.78
N ASP A 121 2.97 5.35 -21.44
CA ASP A 121 2.83 4.29 -22.44
C ASP A 121 3.42 2.99 -21.87
N PRO A 122 2.58 1.98 -21.54
CA PRO A 122 3.04 0.70 -21.02
C PRO A 122 3.95 -0.09 -21.96
N SER A 123 3.90 0.17 -23.28
CA SER A 123 4.67 -0.57 -24.27
C SER A 123 6.12 -0.11 -24.35
N THR A 124 6.36 1.19 -24.15
CA THR A 124 7.69 1.82 -24.16
C THR A 124 8.23 2.05 -22.76
N GLY A 125 7.36 2.16 -21.76
CA GLY A 125 7.71 2.51 -20.39
C GLY A 125 7.97 4.00 -20.18
N GLU A 126 7.62 4.86 -21.14
CA GLU A 126 7.86 6.30 -21.11
C GLU A 126 6.57 7.09 -20.83
N SER A 127 6.72 8.28 -20.24
CA SER A 127 5.62 9.25 -20.07
C SER A 127 5.82 10.43 -21.01
N THR A 128 4.77 10.82 -21.72
CA THR A 128 4.80 11.95 -22.65
C THR A 128 3.72 12.98 -22.31
N PRO A 129 4.01 14.29 -22.38
CA PRO A 129 3.03 15.33 -22.08
C PRO A 129 2.02 15.45 -23.23
N VAL A 130 0.73 15.28 -22.92
CA VAL A 130 -0.39 15.48 -23.85
C VAL A 130 -1.24 16.65 -23.36
N PHE A 131 -1.61 17.56 -24.25
CA PHE A 131 -2.39 18.73 -23.90
C PHE A 131 -3.89 18.42 -23.80
N TYR A 132 -4.51 18.81 -22.69
CA TYR A 132 -5.94 18.65 -22.46
C TYR A 132 -6.60 19.97 -22.08
N LYS A 133 -7.91 20.06 -22.33
CA LYS A 133 -8.72 21.24 -21.99
C LYS A 133 -9.24 21.17 -20.56
N ALA A 134 -9.41 22.32 -19.94
CA ALA A 134 -10.07 22.41 -18.65
C ALA A 134 -11.47 21.77 -18.73
N GLY A 135 -11.81 20.95 -17.74
CA GLY A 135 -13.05 20.17 -17.71
C GLY A 135 -12.94 18.76 -18.29
N THR A 136 -11.73 18.31 -18.63
CA THR A 136 -11.44 16.91 -18.96
C THR A 136 -11.13 16.14 -17.67
N ILE A 137 -11.78 15.01 -17.44
CA ILE A 137 -11.38 14.02 -16.43
C ILE A 137 -10.70 12.88 -17.16
N LEU A 138 -9.44 12.62 -16.80
CA LEU A 138 -8.70 11.47 -17.32
C LEU A 138 -8.84 10.32 -16.32
N VAL A 139 -9.18 9.14 -16.81
CA VAL A 139 -9.28 7.92 -16.01
C VAL A 139 -8.28 6.89 -16.51
N ASP A 140 -7.53 6.32 -15.57
CA ASP A 140 -6.58 5.25 -15.86
C ASP A 140 -7.33 3.93 -16.11
N PRO A 141 -7.26 3.36 -17.33
CA PRO A 141 -8.08 2.20 -17.71
C PRO A 141 -7.70 0.93 -16.93
N ASP A 142 -6.44 0.78 -16.55
CA ASP A 142 -6.00 -0.36 -15.73
C ASP A 142 -6.56 -0.24 -14.32
N SER A 143 -6.57 0.97 -13.77
CA SER A 143 -7.12 1.26 -12.44
C SER A 143 -8.61 0.95 -12.36
N GLU A 144 -9.37 1.28 -13.40
CA GLU A 144 -10.77 0.91 -13.53
C GLU A 144 -10.98 -0.61 -13.56
N TRP A 145 -10.29 -1.31 -14.48
CA TRP A 145 -10.43 -2.76 -14.66
C TRP A 145 -10.23 -3.55 -13.36
N SER A 146 -9.21 -3.14 -12.60
CA SER A 146 -8.73 -3.84 -11.41
C SER A 146 -9.49 -3.58 -10.10
N ARG A 147 -10.28 -2.51 -10.00
CA ARG A 147 -10.89 -2.06 -8.72
C ARG A 147 -12.40 -1.98 -8.77
N GLY A 148 -12.99 -2.26 -9.93
CA GLY A 148 -14.41 -2.40 -10.13
C GLY A 148 -15.19 -1.08 -10.16
N ARG A 149 -16.49 -1.22 -10.45
CA ARG A 149 -17.42 -0.10 -10.69
C ARG A 149 -17.49 0.88 -9.52
N GLY A 150 -17.53 0.39 -8.28
CA GLY A 150 -17.62 1.24 -7.09
C GLY A 150 -16.41 2.16 -6.91
N ALA A 151 -15.20 1.68 -7.23
CA ALA A 151 -13.99 2.50 -7.17
C ALA A 151 -13.98 3.58 -8.27
N ARG A 152 -14.38 3.22 -9.50
CA ARG A 152 -14.56 4.18 -10.60
C ARG A 152 -15.53 5.30 -10.22
N ARG A 153 -16.69 4.93 -9.68
CA ARG A 153 -17.71 5.88 -9.23
C ARG A 153 -17.17 6.82 -8.15
N ASN A 154 -16.40 6.30 -7.19
CA ASN A 154 -15.74 7.11 -6.18
C ASN A 154 -14.69 8.08 -6.77
N ALA A 155 -13.88 7.62 -7.72
CA ALA A 155 -12.89 8.46 -8.39
C ALA A 155 -13.54 9.57 -9.23
N LEU A 156 -14.58 9.26 -10.00
CA LEU A 156 -15.30 10.28 -10.78
C LEU A 156 -15.96 11.34 -9.88
N MET A 157 -16.57 10.92 -8.77
CA MET A 157 -17.12 11.86 -7.78
C MET A 157 -16.02 12.69 -7.11
N HIS A 158 -14.85 12.10 -6.84
CA HIS A 158 -13.67 12.82 -6.32
C HIS A 158 -13.24 13.94 -7.27
N GLU A 159 -13.08 13.64 -8.55
CA GLU A 159 -12.71 14.62 -9.57
C GLU A 159 -13.78 15.70 -9.79
N LEU A 160 -15.06 15.31 -9.80
CA LEU A 160 -16.19 16.24 -9.88
C LEU A 160 -16.19 17.23 -8.71
N LEU A 161 -15.86 16.76 -7.50
CA LEU A 161 -15.76 17.62 -6.32
C LEU A 161 -14.56 18.57 -6.39
N HIS A 162 -13.45 18.16 -7.02
CA HIS A 162 -12.37 19.11 -7.33
C HIS A 162 -12.81 20.17 -8.33
N TRP A 163 -13.55 19.79 -9.37
CA TRP A 163 -14.10 20.74 -10.33
C TRP A 163 -15.05 21.76 -9.68
N GLU A 164 -15.98 21.29 -8.85
CA GLU A 164 -16.93 22.15 -8.15
C GLU A 164 -16.25 23.06 -7.12
N LYS A 165 -15.37 22.48 -6.29
CA LYS A 165 -14.85 23.15 -5.10
C LYS A 165 -13.55 23.92 -5.35
N ASP A 166 -12.65 23.38 -6.16
CA ASP A 166 -11.24 23.78 -6.20
C ASP A 166 -10.83 24.55 -7.46
N ARG A 167 -11.71 24.64 -8.46
CA ARG A 167 -11.40 25.30 -9.74
C ARG A 167 -10.87 26.73 -9.58
N VAL A 168 -11.46 27.53 -8.69
CA VAL A 168 -11.01 28.91 -8.43
C VAL A 168 -9.59 28.95 -7.87
N PHE A 169 -9.25 28.04 -6.95
CA PHE A 169 -7.91 27.92 -6.41
C PHE A 169 -6.90 27.63 -7.54
N PHE A 170 -7.21 26.68 -8.43
CA PHE A 170 -6.32 26.31 -9.52
C PHE A 170 -6.18 27.41 -10.58
N GLN A 171 -7.24 28.17 -10.87
CA GLN A 171 -7.14 29.34 -11.75
C GLN A 171 -6.18 30.40 -11.19
N ILE A 172 -6.28 30.73 -9.90
CA ILE A 172 -5.37 31.67 -9.23
C ILE A 172 -3.94 31.11 -9.19
N HIS A 173 -3.80 29.82 -8.89
CA HIS A 173 -2.50 29.15 -8.83
C HIS A 173 -1.79 29.15 -10.19
N HIS A 174 -2.52 28.81 -11.25
CA HIS A 174 -2.01 28.78 -12.62
C HIS A 174 -1.48 30.16 -13.05
N GLN A 175 -2.27 31.21 -12.84
CA GLN A 175 -1.84 32.58 -13.15
C GLN A 175 -0.54 32.97 -12.43
N ARG A 176 -0.38 32.55 -11.17
CA ARG A 176 0.86 32.81 -10.40
C ARG A 176 2.07 32.06 -10.92
N LEU A 177 1.91 30.81 -11.35
CA LEU A 177 3.00 30.03 -11.93
C LEU A 177 3.43 30.59 -13.27
N ALA A 178 2.48 31.03 -14.10
CA ALA A 178 2.77 31.64 -15.39
C ALA A 178 3.67 32.90 -15.26
N VAL A 179 3.47 33.71 -14.21
CA VAL A 179 4.31 34.90 -13.93
C VAL A 179 5.79 34.54 -13.70
N ILE A 180 6.08 33.35 -13.19
CA ILE A 180 7.45 32.87 -12.91
C ILE A 180 7.93 31.83 -13.93
N GLY A 181 7.24 31.70 -15.07
CA GLY A 181 7.62 30.79 -16.15
C GLY A 181 7.46 29.29 -15.81
N GLN A 182 6.57 28.94 -14.88
CA GLN A 182 6.27 27.56 -14.51
C GLN A 182 4.89 27.13 -15.02
N SER A 183 4.72 25.83 -15.27
CA SER A 183 3.43 25.22 -15.63
C SER A 183 2.80 24.54 -14.40
N PRO A 184 1.47 24.57 -14.24
CA PRO A 184 0.79 23.81 -13.20
C PRO A 184 0.85 22.31 -13.54
N GLU A 185 1.02 21.50 -12.51
CA GLU A 185 0.77 20.06 -12.58
C GLU A 185 -0.72 19.82 -12.29
N PRO A 186 -1.38 18.89 -13.00
CA PRO A 186 -2.74 18.48 -12.67
C PRO A 186 -2.76 17.86 -11.28
N LEU A 187 -3.87 18.06 -10.55
CA LEU A 187 -4.09 17.39 -9.28
C LEU A 187 -4.45 15.92 -9.59
N LYS A 188 -3.72 14.97 -9.00
CA LYS A 188 -3.82 13.54 -9.30
C LYS A 188 -4.47 12.82 -8.12
N SER A 189 -5.61 12.16 -8.36
CA SER A 189 -6.24 11.29 -7.36
C SER A 189 -5.43 10.01 -7.22
N ARG A 190 -4.59 10.00 -6.19
CA ARG A 190 -3.71 8.88 -5.86
C ARG A 190 -4.40 7.96 -4.89
N THR A 191 -4.42 6.67 -5.23
CA THR A 191 -4.96 5.66 -4.33
C THR A 191 -4.19 5.68 -3.01
N SER A 192 -2.86 5.71 -3.04
CA SER A 192 -2.03 5.79 -1.84
C SER A 192 -2.23 7.06 -0.99
N ALA A 193 -2.79 8.13 -1.55
CA ALA A 193 -3.11 9.32 -0.76
C ALA A 193 -4.47 9.23 -0.04
N THR A 194 -5.28 8.18 -0.28
CA THR A 194 -6.65 8.05 0.24
C THR A 194 -6.74 8.30 1.74
N PHE A 195 -5.85 7.72 2.54
CA PHE A 195 -5.86 7.89 4.00
C PHE A 195 -4.78 8.84 4.53
N PHE A 196 -4.04 9.51 3.64
CA PHE A 196 -3.03 10.47 4.04
C PHE A 196 -3.68 11.75 4.59
N GLN A 197 -3.59 11.96 5.90
CA GLN A 197 -4.04 13.20 6.51
C GLN A 197 -2.88 14.22 6.57
N PRO A 198 -3.03 15.42 5.99
CA PRO A 198 -1.99 16.44 6.04
C PRO A 198 -1.79 16.97 7.47
N SER A 199 -0.62 17.57 7.71
CA SER A 199 -0.31 18.15 9.02
C SER A 199 -1.05 19.46 9.23
N GLU A 200 -1.91 19.53 10.25
CA GLU A 200 -2.59 20.76 10.68
C GLU A 200 -1.62 21.88 11.13
N LYS A 201 -0.39 21.51 11.49
CA LYS A 201 0.65 22.46 11.97
C LYS A 201 1.50 23.04 10.84
N SER A 202 1.47 22.43 9.66
CA SER A 202 2.30 22.84 8.53
C SER A 202 1.65 24.02 7.80
N LYS A 203 2.46 25.06 7.54
CA LYS A 203 2.06 26.24 6.75
C LYS A 203 2.61 26.22 5.33
N ARG A 204 3.11 25.07 4.88
CA ARG A 204 3.70 24.91 3.54
C ARG A 204 2.60 24.92 2.48
N LYS A 205 2.92 25.43 1.28
CA LYS A 205 1.97 25.48 0.16
C LYS A 205 1.55 24.07 -0.28
N GLU A 206 2.47 23.12 -0.25
CA GLU A 206 2.22 21.71 -0.55
C GLU A 206 1.17 21.11 0.39
N THR A 207 1.13 21.57 1.65
CA THR A 207 0.13 21.12 2.61
C THR A 207 -1.27 21.58 2.23
N GLU A 208 -1.43 22.75 1.58
CA GLU A 208 -2.74 23.22 1.12
C GLU A 208 -3.29 22.31 0.01
N LEU A 209 -2.47 21.96 -0.99
CA LEU A 209 -2.82 20.98 -2.03
C LEU A 209 -3.20 19.61 -1.42
N GLN A 210 -2.41 19.15 -0.45
CA GLN A 210 -2.69 17.90 0.27
C GLN A 210 -4.03 17.95 1.03
N TRP A 211 -4.44 19.11 1.56
CA TRP A 211 -5.76 19.29 2.18
C TRP A 211 -6.90 19.25 1.17
N LEU A 212 -6.71 19.80 -0.03
CA LEU A 212 -7.71 19.72 -1.10
C LEU A 212 -7.97 18.26 -1.49
N GLU A 213 -6.90 17.50 -1.75
CA GLU A 213 -6.95 16.05 -2.04
C GLU A 213 -7.61 15.25 -0.90
N TRP A 214 -7.14 15.46 0.34
CA TRP A 214 -7.71 14.79 1.51
C TRP A 214 -9.21 15.07 1.65
N GLN A 215 -9.65 16.31 1.43
CA GLN A 215 -11.07 16.66 1.48
C GLN A 215 -11.87 15.94 0.40
N ALA A 216 -11.40 15.91 -0.85
CA ALA A 216 -12.10 15.20 -1.92
C ALA A 216 -12.23 13.70 -1.63
N HIS A 217 -11.16 13.06 -1.14
CA HIS A 217 -11.17 11.66 -0.70
C HIS A 217 -12.14 11.37 0.45
N ARG A 218 -12.48 12.37 1.28
CA ARG A 218 -13.46 12.22 2.35
C ARG A 218 -14.88 12.62 1.93
N LEU A 219 -15.00 13.56 1.01
CA LEU A 219 -16.29 14.05 0.51
C LEU A 219 -16.94 13.07 -0.47
N ALA A 220 -16.18 12.50 -1.42
CA ALA A 220 -16.72 11.60 -2.43
C ALA A 220 -17.62 10.48 -1.86
N PRO A 221 -17.19 9.67 -0.86
CA PRO A 221 -18.05 8.65 -0.29
C PRO A 221 -19.26 9.22 0.48
N ARG A 222 -19.18 10.45 1.00
CA ARG A 222 -20.30 11.11 1.71
C ARG A 222 -21.37 11.63 0.76
N VAL A 223 -20.97 12.06 -0.44
CA VAL A 223 -21.89 12.42 -1.51
C VAL A 223 -22.53 11.16 -2.11
N LEU A 224 -21.73 10.12 -2.36
CA LEU A 224 -22.24 8.84 -2.89
C LEU A 224 -23.17 8.11 -1.92
N MET A 225 -22.96 8.27 -0.61
CA MET A 225 -23.78 7.67 0.44
C MET A 225 -24.24 8.76 1.43
N PRO A 226 -25.28 9.55 1.10
CA PRO A 226 -25.72 10.67 1.92
C PRO A 226 -26.14 10.20 3.32
N ARG A 227 -25.75 10.94 4.36
CA ARG A 227 -25.87 10.49 5.76
C ARG A 227 -27.27 9.98 6.10
N THR A 228 -28.29 10.77 5.76
CA THR A 228 -29.70 10.50 6.08
C THR A 228 -30.21 9.24 5.39
N THR A 229 -30.07 9.16 4.06
CA THR A 229 -30.61 8.04 3.27
C THR A 229 -29.79 6.76 3.42
N PHE A 230 -28.47 6.86 3.59
CA PHE A 230 -27.64 5.70 3.91
C PHE A 230 -28.00 5.09 5.28
N THR A 231 -28.16 5.94 6.31
CA THR A 231 -28.56 5.48 7.64
C THR A 231 -29.96 4.87 7.62
N LEU A 232 -30.89 5.44 6.85
CA LEU A 232 -32.23 4.89 6.66
C LEU A 232 -32.17 3.47 6.04
N ALA A 233 -31.47 3.32 4.90
CA ALA A 233 -31.34 2.03 4.21
C ALA A 233 -30.69 0.97 5.11
N ALA A 234 -29.59 1.31 5.79
CA ALA A 234 -28.90 0.37 6.67
C ALA A 234 -29.80 -0.12 7.82
N ASN A 235 -30.57 0.77 8.44
CA ASN A 235 -31.50 0.36 9.48
C ASN A 235 -32.66 -0.48 8.93
N GLN A 236 -33.22 -0.13 7.77
CA GLN A 236 -34.28 -0.92 7.13
C GLN A 236 -33.84 -2.37 6.83
N ILE A 237 -32.64 -2.55 6.30
CA ILE A 237 -32.07 -3.89 6.07
C ILE A 237 -31.93 -4.66 7.39
N LEU A 238 -31.38 -4.00 8.42
CA LEU A 238 -31.21 -4.58 9.76
C LEU A 238 -32.53 -4.89 10.48
N ASP A 239 -33.60 -4.16 10.20
CA ASP A 239 -34.93 -4.35 10.81
C ASP A 239 -35.76 -5.44 10.12
N THR A 240 -35.50 -5.73 8.84
CA THR A 240 -36.32 -6.65 8.03
C THR A 240 -35.76 -8.06 7.92
N ALA A 241 -34.45 -8.23 8.06
CA ALA A 241 -33.80 -9.53 7.89
C ALA A 241 -33.75 -10.31 9.22
N THR A 242 -34.40 -11.48 9.25
CA THR A 242 -34.46 -12.36 10.42
C THR A 242 -33.13 -13.03 10.77
N ASP A 243 -32.26 -13.23 9.77
CA ASP A 243 -30.93 -13.86 9.91
C ASP A 243 -29.85 -13.06 9.13
N SER A 244 -29.91 -11.72 9.18
CA SER A 244 -28.94 -10.90 8.42
C SER A 244 -27.51 -11.13 8.90
N THR A 245 -26.61 -11.42 7.97
CA THR A 245 -25.17 -11.33 8.24
C THR A 245 -24.66 -9.91 8.01
N CYS A 246 -23.52 -9.57 8.62
CA CYS A 246 -22.80 -8.34 8.31
C CYS A 246 -22.43 -8.28 6.83
N SER A 247 -22.02 -9.42 6.26
CA SER A 247 -21.62 -9.42 4.85
C SER A 247 -22.79 -9.14 3.91
N ASP A 248 -23.98 -9.69 4.20
CA ASP A 248 -25.18 -9.42 3.41
C ASP A 248 -25.63 -7.96 3.53
N LEU A 249 -25.54 -7.37 4.73
CA LEU A 249 -25.79 -5.94 4.92
C LEU A 249 -24.84 -5.10 4.07
N VAL A 250 -23.55 -5.45 4.06
CA VAL A 250 -22.54 -4.73 3.29
C VAL A 250 -22.78 -4.87 1.78
N ASP A 251 -23.09 -6.07 1.29
CA ASP A 251 -23.39 -6.32 -0.12
C ASP A 251 -24.65 -5.57 -0.57
N GLN A 252 -25.75 -5.66 0.19
CA GLN A 252 -27.00 -4.95 -0.15
C GLN A 252 -26.82 -3.43 -0.20
N LEU A 253 -26.06 -2.86 0.73
CA LEU A 253 -25.75 -1.42 0.70
C LEU A 253 -24.78 -1.06 -0.44
N ALA A 254 -23.81 -1.92 -0.74
CA ALA A 254 -22.87 -1.71 -1.85
C ALA A 254 -23.60 -1.70 -3.18
N ASP A 255 -24.55 -2.63 -3.37
CA ASP A 255 -25.39 -2.73 -4.56
C ASP A 255 -26.36 -1.54 -4.66
N LEU A 256 -27.04 -1.16 -3.56
CA LEU A 256 -28.01 -0.07 -3.55
C LEU A 256 -27.41 1.29 -3.92
N PHE A 257 -26.20 1.58 -3.42
CA PHE A 257 -25.51 2.86 -3.68
C PHE A 257 -24.49 2.76 -4.83
N GLU A 258 -24.30 1.57 -5.40
CA GLU A 258 -23.28 1.24 -6.40
C GLU A 258 -21.86 1.68 -5.98
N VAL A 259 -21.43 1.27 -4.78
CA VAL A 259 -20.11 1.60 -4.21
C VAL A 259 -19.35 0.35 -3.82
N SER A 260 -18.08 0.47 -3.46
CA SER A 260 -17.31 -0.68 -3.00
C SER A 260 -17.74 -1.12 -1.59
N ARG A 261 -17.58 -2.42 -1.29
CA ARG A 261 -17.77 -2.96 0.07
C ARG A 261 -16.95 -2.21 1.12
N ALA A 262 -15.71 -1.86 0.78
CA ALA A 262 -14.85 -1.06 1.66
C ALA A 262 -15.48 0.31 1.98
N ALA A 263 -15.99 1.02 0.98
CA ALA A 263 -16.64 2.32 1.19
C ALA A 263 -17.86 2.21 2.12
N VAL A 264 -18.71 1.18 1.95
CA VAL A 264 -19.85 0.91 2.84
C VAL A 264 -19.40 0.66 4.27
N LYS A 265 -18.37 -0.17 4.49
CA LYS A 265 -17.83 -0.48 5.82
C LYS A 265 -17.33 0.77 6.54
N TYR A 266 -16.60 1.66 5.85
CA TYR A 266 -16.21 2.95 6.40
C TYR A 266 -17.41 3.84 6.68
N ARG A 267 -18.39 3.88 5.76
CA ARG A 267 -19.57 4.73 5.94
C ARG A 267 -20.42 4.31 7.13
N LEU A 268 -20.64 3.01 7.34
CA LEU A 268 -21.31 2.45 8.52
C LEU A 268 -20.63 2.88 9.83
N LYS A 269 -19.29 2.95 9.83
CA LYS A 269 -18.50 3.49 10.95
C LYS A 269 -18.73 4.99 11.14
N GLU A 270 -18.68 5.77 10.06
CA GLU A 270 -18.85 7.23 10.10
C GLU A 270 -20.24 7.66 10.57
N VAL A 271 -21.30 6.93 10.20
CA VAL A 271 -22.67 7.22 10.64
C VAL A 271 -23.03 6.62 12.00
N GLY A 272 -22.06 5.99 12.69
CA GLY A 272 -22.22 5.53 14.07
C GLY A 272 -23.00 4.21 14.24
N LEU A 273 -23.09 3.37 13.19
CA LEU A 273 -23.88 2.13 13.24
C LEU A 273 -23.10 0.90 13.75
N LEU A 274 -21.78 1.01 14.01
CA LEU A 274 -20.99 -0.13 14.50
C LEU A 274 -21.55 -0.82 15.76
N PRO A 275 -22.03 -0.12 16.81
CA PRO A 275 -22.56 -0.78 18.00
C PRO A 275 -23.78 -1.66 17.74
N ARG A 276 -24.56 -1.31 16.71
CA ARG A 276 -25.74 -2.09 16.28
C ARG A 276 -25.32 -3.30 15.47
N ILE A 277 -24.42 -3.10 14.51
CA ILE A 277 -23.94 -4.14 13.59
C ILE A 277 -23.05 -5.15 14.31
N SER A 278 -22.39 -4.77 15.41
CA SER A 278 -21.56 -5.67 16.21
C SER A 278 -22.30 -6.83 16.88
N GLN A 279 -23.63 -6.81 16.86
CA GLN A 279 -24.48 -7.90 17.36
C GLN A 279 -24.64 -9.04 16.34
N LEU A 280 -24.26 -8.83 15.08
CA LEU A 280 -24.33 -9.86 14.04
C LEU A 280 -23.12 -10.82 14.16
N GLY A 281 -23.36 -12.11 13.92
CA GLY A 281 -22.41 -13.18 14.26
C GLY A 281 -21.06 -13.15 13.51
N ASP A 282 -21.04 -12.64 12.28
CA ASP A 282 -19.86 -12.56 11.41
C ASP A 282 -19.16 -11.19 11.45
N PHE A 283 -19.60 -10.26 12.32
CA PHE A 283 -19.08 -8.90 12.41
C PHE A 283 -17.56 -8.83 12.54
N GLN A 284 -16.97 -9.67 13.41
CA GLN A 284 -15.53 -9.66 13.64
C GLN A 284 -14.75 -10.01 12.38
N ALA A 285 -15.24 -10.98 11.58
CA ALA A 285 -14.58 -11.40 10.35
C ALA A 285 -14.72 -10.34 9.24
N VAL A 286 -15.94 -9.81 9.04
CA VAL A 286 -16.25 -8.82 7.98
C VAL A 286 -15.54 -7.48 8.21
N PHE A 287 -15.44 -7.04 9.46
CA PHE A 287 -14.85 -5.74 9.81
C PHE A 287 -13.37 -5.82 10.23
N SER A 288 -12.77 -7.00 10.15
CA SER A 288 -11.37 -7.26 10.56
C SER A 288 -10.37 -6.29 9.91
N PHE A 289 -10.48 -6.06 8.60
CA PHE A 289 -9.57 -5.19 7.83
C PHE A 289 -9.65 -3.70 8.17
N ILE A 290 -10.76 -3.22 8.73
CA ILE A 290 -10.96 -1.79 9.03
C ILE A 290 -10.97 -1.45 10.53
N ARG A 291 -10.82 -2.46 11.38
CA ARG A 291 -10.75 -2.33 12.83
C ARG A 291 -9.32 -2.46 13.34
N ASP A 292 -9.13 -2.02 14.57
CA ASP A 292 -7.88 -2.16 15.30
C ASP A 292 -7.66 -3.63 15.69
N GLY A 293 -6.39 -4.07 15.75
CA GLY A 293 -6.03 -5.46 16.05
C GLY A 293 -5.33 -6.23 14.92
N ARG A 294 -4.88 -5.52 13.88
CA ARG A 294 -3.94 -6.05 12.87
C ARG A 294 -2.50 -5.81 13.28
N ASP A 295 -1.62 -6.72 12.91
CA ASP A 295 -0.18 -6.50 13.03
C ASP A 295 0.25 -5.56 11.91
N GLU A 296 0.69 -4.35 12.25
CA GLU A 296 1.13 -3.37 11.26
C GLU A 296 2.62 -3.50 10.94
N TYR A 297 3.00 -3.29 9.68
CA TYR A 297 4.40 -3.40 9.21
C TYR A 297 5.03 -4.74 9.60
N VAL A 298 4.40 -5.85 9.20
CA VAL A 298 4.95 -7.18 9.45
C VAL A 298 6.20 -7.43 8.61
N SER A 299 7.18 -8.11 9.19
CA SER A 299 8.34 -8.58 8.44
C SER A 299 7.97 -9.82 7.63
N LEU A 300 8.36 -9.84 6.37
CA LEU A 300 8.22 -10.97 5.48
C LEU A 300 9.50 -11.83 5.47
N THR A 301 9.33 -13.12 5.24
CA THR A 301 10.42 -13.96 4.74
C THR A 301 10.73 -13.60 3.28
N PRO A 302 11.95 -13.88 2.77
CA PRO A 302 12.27 -13.68 1.36
C PRO A 302 11.30 -14.40 0.41
N VAL A 303 10.86 -15.62 0.76
CA VAL A 303 9.87 -16.38 -0.01
C VAL A 303 8.52 -15.68 -0.04
N GLN A 304 8.01 -15.23 1.11
CA GLN A 304 6.76 -14.46 1.14
C GLN A 304 6.86 -13.17 0.32
N ALA A 305 7.96 -12.43 0.43
CA ALA A 305 8.18 -11.24 -0.37
C ALA A 305 8.21 -11.54 -1.89
N ALA A 306 8.85 -12.64 -2.29
CA ALA A 306 8.91 -13.07 -3.67
C ALA A 306 7.54 -13.49 -4.22
N ILE A 307 6.79 -14.31 -3.48
CA ILE A 307 5.44 -14.73 -3.88
C ILE A 307 4.51 -13.51 -3.95
N LEU A 308 4.53 -12.63 -2.95
CA LEU A 308 3.70 -11.43 -2.94
C LEU A 308 3.98 -10.55 -4.17
N LEU A 309 5.25 -10.39 -4.57
CA LEU A 309 5.59 -9.67 -5.79
C LEU A 309 5.18 -10.41 -7.07
N TRP A 310 5.35 -11.73 -7.10
CA TRP A 310 5.05 -12.55 -8.27
C TRP A 310 3.55 -12.58 -8.58
N GLU A 311 2.73 -12.78 -7.54
CA GLU A 311 1.28 -12.86 -7.66
C GLU A 311 0.62 -11.48 -7.88
N ASN A 312 1.35 -10.39 -7.62
CA ASN A 312 0.84 -9.03 -7.75
C ASN A 312 1.72 -8.21 -8.72
N PRO A 313 1.50 -8.31 -10.04
CA PRO A 313 2.26 -7.56 -11.06
C PRO A 313 2.29 -6.04 -10.83
N ARG A 314 1.26 -5.49 -10.20
CA ARG A 314 1.21 -4.07 -9.82
C ARG A 314 2.12 -3.72 -8.66
N LEU A 315 2.12 -4.52 -7.60
CA LEU A 315 3.11 -4.35 -6.54
C LEU A 315 4.52 -4.47 -7.10
N GLN A 316 4.70 -5.38 -8.06
CA GLN A 316 5.95 -5.52 -8.78
C GLN A 316 6.33 -4.24 -9.55
N GLN A 317 5.39 -3.54 -10.18
CA GLN A 317 5.66 -2.22 -10.80
C GLN A 317 6.11 -1.18 -9.76
N TRP A 318 5.49 -1.16 -8.57
CA TRP A 318 5.88 -0.26 -7.48
C TRP A 318 7.31 -0.51 -6.97
N VAL A 319 7.82 -1.74 -7.13
CA VAL A 319 9.17 -2.13 -6.70
C VAL A 319 10.18 -2.09 -7.85
N ARG A 320 9.77 -2.41 -9.08
CA ARG A 320 10.63 -2.47 -10.28
C ARG A 320 11.23 -1.12 -10.67
N GLY A 321 10.62 -0.01 -10.27
CA GLY A 321 11.18 1.34 -10.43
C GLY A 321 12.43 1.61 -9.59
N GLY A 322 12.78 0.73 -8.64
CA GLY A 322 13.90 0.95 -7.73
C GLY A 322 13.57 1.89 -6.56
N ASP A 323 12.32 2.33 -6.42
CA ASP A 323 11.81 3.14 -5.32
C ASP A 323 11.84 2.43 -3.98
N TYR A 324 11.70 1.10 -4.00
CA TYR A 324 11.73 0.24 -2.83
C TYR A 324 12.70 -0.92 -3.03
N ILE A 325 13.40 -1.29 -1.96
CA ILE A 325 14.29 -2.45 -1.91
C ILE A 325 13.94 -3.34 -0.73
N PHE A 326 14.05 -4.65 -0.90
CA PHE A 326 13.76 -5.61 0.18
C PHE A 326 14.97 -5.74 1.11
N VAL A 327 14.83 -5.31 2.37
CA VAL A 327 15.92 -5.29 3.36
C VAL A 327 15.39 -5.73 4.72
N GLU A 328 16.03 -6.75 5.30
CA GLU A 328 15.74 -7.28 6.65
C GLU A 328 14.26 -7.57 6.91
N GLY A 329 13.55 -8.07 5.89
CA GLY A 329 12.13 -8.46 5.98
C GLY A 329 11.13 -7.39 5.53
N TYR A 330 11.58 -6.24 5.03
CA TYR A 330 10.70 -5.12 4.67
C TYR A 330 10.98 -4.63 3.26
N PHE A 331 9.95 -4.15 2.55
CA PHE A 331 10.15 -3.30 1.37
C PHE A 331 10.38 -1.86 1.84
N VAL A 332 11.63 -1.41 1.75
CA VAL A 332 12.11 -0.14 2.30
C VAL A 332 12.34 0.85 1.17
N ARG A 333 11.92 2.10 1.36
CA ARG A 333 12.22 3.18 0.42
C ARG A 333 13.73 3.24 0.18
N ASN A 334 14.13 3.18 -1.08
CA ASN A 334 15.51 3.14 -1.52
C ASN A 334 16.17 4.51 -1.37
N SER A 335 16.51 4.85 -0.12
CA SER A 335 17.08 6.13 0.26
C SER A 335 18.22 5.92 1.23
N THR A 336 19.33 6.61 1.01
CA THR A 336 20.47 6.63 1.95
C THR A 336 20.09 7.09 3.35
N ARG A 337 18.91 7.69 3.54
CA ARG A 337 18.35 7.99 4.86
C ARG A 337 17.95 6.73 5.64
N TYR A 338 17.43 5.72 4.95
CA TYR A 338 16.80 4.54 5.57
C TYR A 338 17.63 3.27 5.40
N VAL A 339 18.45 3.20 4.36
CA VAL A 339 19.29 2.03 4.04
C VAL A 339 20.77 2.40 3.99
N ARG A 340 21.62 1.43 4.31
CA ARG A 340 23.09 1.51 4.16
C ARG A 340 23.61 0.20 3.60
N LEU A 341 24.78 0.23 2.98
CA LEU A 341 25.56 -0.97 2.72
C LEU A 341 26.41 -1.28 3.95
N ASP A 342 26.58 -2.56 4.26
CA ASP A 342 27.60 -3.02 5.20
C ASP A 342 28.94 -3.29 4.49
N THR A 343 29.94 -3.71 5.26
CA THR A 343 31.29 -3.98 4.75
C THR A 343 31.36 -5.17 3.78
N GLN A 344 30.28 -5.94 3.67
CA GLN A 344 30.15 -7.07 2.74
C GLN A 344 29.28 -6.72 1.53
N GLY A 345 28.87 -5.45 1.39
CA GLY A 345 28.03 -4.99 0.27
C GLY A 345 26.55 -5.34 0.42
N ALA A 346 26.09 -5.84 1.58
CA ALA A 346 24.68 -6.14 1.80
C ALA A 346 23.92 -4.91 2.31
N PHE A 347 22.68 -4.72 1.84
CA PHE A 347 21.80 -3.67 2.36
C PHE A 347 21.36 -3.97 3.79
N ARG A 348 21.40 -2.95 4.65
CA ARG A 348 21.00 -2.98 6.06
C ARG A 348 20.13 -1.79 6.41
N LEU A 349 19.18 -1.99 7.32
CA LEU A 349 18.36 -0.89 7.83
C LEU A 349 19.21 0.07 8.68
N LYS A 350 18.97 1.37 8.49
CA LYS A 350 19.40 2.39 9.46
C LYS A 350 18.36 2.51 10.58
N PRO A 351 18.76 2.90 11.80
CA PRO A 351 17.82 3.16 12.90
C PRO A 351 16.70 4.16 12.55
N ALA A 352 16.96 5.08 11.62
CA ALA A 352 15.99 6.06 11.12
C ALA A 352 14.77 5.41 10.44
N ALA A 353 14.94 4.23 9.83
CA ALA A 353 13.84 3.49 9.20
C ALA A 353 12.86 2.96 10.26
N LYS A 354 13.38 2.27 11.27
CA LYS A 354 12.58 1.74 12.40
C LYS A 354 11.93 2.84 13.25
N LYS A 355 12.56 4.02 13.37
CA LYS A 355 11.99 5.18 14.07
C LYS A 355 10.85 5.85 13.30
N ASN A 356 10.70 5.60 11.99
CA ASN A 356 9.70 6.23 11.15
C ASN A 356 9.18 5.28 10.06
N PRO A 357 8.54 4.16 10.45
CA PRO A 357 8.16 3.09 9.54
C PRO A 357 7.22 3.58 8.43
N THR A 358 6.28 4.47 8.75
CA THR A 358 5.33 5.06 7.79
C THR A 358 6.01 5.79 6.63
N LYS A 359 7.21 6.35 6.83
CA LYS A 359 7.96 7.02 5.75
C LYS A 359 9.01 6.12 5.09
N ALA A 360 9.34 5.01 5.74
CA ALA A 360 10.46 4.17 5.38
C ALA A 360 10.04 2.88 4.69
N PHE A 361 8.86 2.32 5.00
CA PHE A 361 8.43 1.00 4.55
C PHE A 361 7.13 1.07 3.77
N LEU A 362 6.95 0.16 2.81
CA LEU A 362 5.61 -0.21 2.38
C LEU A 362 4.88 -0.79 3.60
N ARG A 363 3.64 -0.35 3.80
CA ARG A 363 2.80 -0.82 4.88
C ARG A 363 2.19 -2.15 4.48
N ILE A 364 2.76 -3.22 5.01
CA ILE A 364 2.23 -4.58 4.90
C ILE A 364 1.74 -4.98 6.28
N ASP A 365 0.46 -5.29 6.37
CA ASP A 365 -0.19 -5.67 7.61
C ASP A 365 -0.51 -7.17 7.58
N SER A 366 -0.73 -7.78 8.75
CA SER A 366 -1.27 -9.14 8.82
C SER A 366 -2.46 -9.24 9.74
N ILE A 367 -3.39 -10.11 9.38
CA ILE A 367 -4.60 -10.35 10.15
C ILE A 367 -4.94 -11.84 10.19
N LEU A 368 -5.45 -12.27 11.34
CA LEU A 368 -6.06 -13.59 11.52
C LEU A 368 -7.58 -13.43 11.36
N THR A 369 -8.16 -14.15 10.40
CA THR A 369 -9.61 -14.16 10.15
C THR A 369 -10.09 -15.57 9.85
N LYS A 370 -11.40 -15.79 9.95
CA LYS A 370 -12.05 -17.01 9.45
C LYS A 370 -12.61 -16.75 8.05
N ASP A 371 -12.96 -17.82 7.35
CA ASP A 371 -13.75 -17.72 6.12
C ASP A 371 -15.13 -17.14 6.42
N TYR A 372 -15.58 -16.23 5.54
CA TYR A 372 -16.93 -15.68 5.53
C TYR A 372 -17.35 -15.36 4.10
N VAL A 373 -18.67 -15.31 3.87
CA VAL A 373 -19.24 -14.96 2.57
C VAL A 373 -18.75 -13.56 2.18
N GLY A 374 -18.08 -13.41 1.04
CA GLY A 374 -17.57 -12.11 0.59
C GLY A 374 -16.14 -11.78 1.00
N LEU A 375 -15.41 -12.68 1.66
CA LEU A 375 -13.97 -12.53 1.90
C LEU A 375 -13.20 -12.30 0.59
N ASP A 376 -13.43 -13.12 -0.45
CA ASP A 376 -12.77 -12.97 -1.75
C ASP A 376 -13.04 -11.59 -2.36
N LYS A 377 -14.27 -11.06 -2.20
CA LYS A 377 -14.63 -9.71 -2.67
C LYS A 377 -13.89 -8.61 -1.89
N ASP A 378 -13.62 -8.83 -0.61
CA ASP A 378 -12.86 -7.90 0.23
C ASP A 378 -11.35 -7.95 -0.07
N LEU A 379 -10.87 -9.05 -0.64
CA LEU A 379 -9.48 -9.25 -1.07
C LEU A 379 -9.20 -8.75 -2.50
N ASP A 380 -10.23 -8.62 -3.35
CA ASP A 380 -10.14 -8.28 -4.79
C ASP A 380 -9.39 -6.96 -5.10
N GLY A 381 -9.25 -6.07 -4.10
CA GLY A 381 -8.48 -4.81 -4.22
C GLY A 381 -7.14 -4.77 -3.46
N LEU A 382 -6.77 -5.86 -2.77
CA LEU A 382 -5.61 -5.94 -1.89
C LEU A 382 -4.53 -6.84 -2.49
N PHE A 383 -3.27 -6.45 -2.37
CA PHE A 383 -2.17 -7.37 -2.67
C PHE A 383 -1.96 -8.27 -1.47
N HIS A 384 -2.20 -9.57 -1.58
CA HIS A 384 -2.25 -10.43 -0.40
C HIS A 384 -1.62 -11.80 -0.61
N LEU A 385 -1.31 -12.45 0.51
CA LEU A 385 -0.92 -13.85 0.64
C LEU A 385 -1.81 -14.51 1.66
N GLU A 386 -2.29 -15.71 1.34
CA GLU A 386 -3.06 -16.54 2.25
C GLU A 386 -2.21 -17.68 2.83
N HIS A 387 -2.29 -17.85 4.15
CA HIS A 387 -1.74 -19.00 4.84
C HIS A 387 -2.80 -19.61 5.77
N ARG A 388 -3.28 -20.81 5.43
CA ARG A 388 -4.27 -21.54 6.25
C ARG A 388 -3.61 -22.12 7.49
N GLN A 389 -4.16 -21.82 8.66
CA GLN A 389 -3.79 -22.38 9.96
C GLN A 389 -5.01 -23.01 10.62
N GLY A 390 -5.35 -24.24 10.22
CA GLY A 390 -6.56 -24.92 10.69
C GLY A 390 -7.82 -24.27 10.13
N VAL A 391 -8.75 -23.84 11.01
CA VAL A 391 -9.98 -23.12 10.63
C VAL A 391 -9.72 -21.63 10.41
N ASP A 392 -8.63 -21.10 10.97
CA ASP A 392 -8.24 -19.70 10.82
C ASP A 392 -7.34 -19.53 9.58
N LYS A 393 -7.43 -18.36 8.96
CA LYS A 393 -6.59 -17.89 7.86
C LYS A 393 -5.75 -16.72 8.35
N ARG A 394 -4.45 -16.80 8.13
CA ARG A 394 -3.57 -15.63 8.21
C ARG A 394 -3.48 -14.99 6.84
N ILE A 395 -3.90 -13.75 6.75
CA ILE A 395 -3.82 -12.93 5.53
C ILE A 395 -2.74 -11.88 5.77
N ILE A 396 -1.68 -11.94 4.97
CA ILE A 396 -0.65 -10.90 4.91
C ILE A 396 -0.97 -10.06 3.69
N TYR A 397 -1.15 -8.75 3.85
CA TYR A 397 -1.63 -7.92 2.76
C TYR A 397 -1.03 -6.52 2.76
N LEU A 398 -0.98 -5.95 1.56
CA LEU A 398 -0.74 -4.55 1.29
C LEU A 398 -2.03 -3.97 0.73
N ASP A 399 -2.57 -2.97 1.41
CA ASP A 399 -3.65 -2.15 0.87
C ASP A 399 -3.05 -0.92 0.18
N PRO A 400 -3.19 -0.78 -1.15
CA PRO A 400 -2.70 0.38 -1.87
C PRO A 400 -3.20 1.71 -1.31
N ALA A 401 -4.40 1.76 -0.72
CA ALA A 401 -5.00 2.98 -0.16
C ALA A 401 -4.35 3.47 1.13
N HIS A 402 -3.64 2.58 1.84
CA HIS A 402 -3.00 2.86 3.13
C HIS A 402 -1.48 3.07 3.04
N GLN A 403 -0.95 3.25 1.82
CA GLN A 403 0.47 3.49 1.62
C GLN A 403 0.83 4.96 1.86
N ALA A 404 2.07 5.25 2.23
CA ALA A 404 2.58 6.61 2.13
C ALA A 404 3.10 6.81 0.70
N THR A 405 2.61 7.85 0.01
CA THR A 405 3.10 8.20 -1.33
C THR A 405 4.61 8.44 -1.30
N PRO A 406 5.37 7.88 -2.26
CA PRO A 406 6.64 8.48 -2.67
C PRO A 406 6.38 9.95 -3.06
N ASP A 407 7.24 10.87 -2.65
CA ASP A 407 7.26 12.18 -3.30
C ASP A 407 7.68 11.93 -4.75
N ASP A 408 6.82 12.21 -5.73
CA ASP A 408 7.10 12.10 -7.18
C ASP A 408 8.20 13.05 -7.67
N ARG A 409 8.89 13.74 -6.75
CA ARG A 409 9.96 14.69 -7.05
C ARG A 409 11.33 14.15 -6.66
N ASP A 410 11.50 12.84 -6.67
CA ASP A 410 12.78 12.21 -6.33
C ASP A 410 13.36 11.32 -7.42
N ASP A 411 12.98 11.55 -8.69
CA ASP A 411 13.49 10.83 -9.87
C ASP A 411 15.02 10.86 -9.92
N GLN A 412 15.64 11.98 -9.51
CA GLN A 412 17.10 12.12 -9.42
C GLN A 412 17.76 11.15 -8.42
N LYS A 413 17.05 10.74 -7.36
CA LYS A 413 17.56 9.75 -6.39
C LYS A 413 17.28 8.31 -6.83
N VAL A 414 16.21 8.06 -7.59
CA VAL A 414 15.90 6.75 -8.18
C VAL A 414 16.97 6.36 -9.20
N TYR A 415 17.33 7.26 -10.12
CA TYR A 415 18.42 7.03 -11.06
C TYR A 415 19.78 6.89 -10.36
N ALA A 416 20.05 7.67 -9.31
CA ALA A 416 21.29 7.55 -8.56
C ALA A 416 21.38 6.22 -7.79
N ALA A 417 20.27 5.71 -7.26
CA ALA A 417 20.23 4.43 -6.56
C ALA A 417 20.32 3.24 -7.55
N ALA A 418 19.63 3.30 -8.69
CA ALA A 418 19.76 2.33 -9.77
C ALA A 418 21.18 2.31 -10.36
N ALA A 419 21.78 3.48 -10.61
CA ALA A 419 23.16 3.60 -11.09
C ALA A 419 24.18 3.06 -10.07
N ASN A 420 23.97 3.30 -8.77
CA ASN A 420 24.81 2.71 -7.73
C ASN A 420 24.64 1.19 -7.63
N SER A 421 23.42 0.67 -7.72
CA SER A 421 23.15 -0.77 -7.76
C SER A 421 23.81 -1.43 -8.96
N LEU A 422 23.72 -0.81 -10.14
CA LEU A 422 24.35 -1.30 -11.36
C LEU A 422 25.87 -1.23 -11.26
N SER A 423 26.43 -0.16 -10.68
CA SER A 423 27.88 -0.03 -10.46
C SER A 423 28.41 -1.11 -9.50
N LEU A 424 27.64 -1.45 -8.46
CA LEU A 424 27.98 -2.54 -7.54
C LEU A 424 27.90 -3.91 -8.22
N ALA A 425 26.87 -4.16 -9.04
CA ALA A 425 26.75 -5.40 -9.81
C ALA A 425 27.92 -5.54 -10.82
N LEU A 426 28.28 -4.47 -11.51
CA LEU A 426 29.43 -4.44 -12.42
C LEU A 426 30.77 -4.69 -11.69
N ALA A 427 30.94 -4.12 -10.48
CA ALA A 427 32.12 -4.36 -9.67
C ALA A 427 32.20 -5.81 -9.17
N GLU A 428 31.06 -6.39 -8.79
CA GLU A 428 30.94 -7.80 -8.41
C GLU A 428 31.27 -8.72 -9.60
N ASP A 429 30.71 -8.46 -10.77
CA ASP A 429 31.00 -9.23 -12.00
C ASP A 429 32.47 -9.14 -12.39
N ALA A 430 33.09 -7.95 -12.27
CA ALA A 430 34.52 -7.78 -12.51
C ALA A 430 35.38 -8.60 -11.54
N ARG A 431 35.03 -8.63 -10.25
CA ARG A 431 35.71 -9.46 -9.24
C ARG A 431 35.53 -10.95 -9.49
N LEU A 432 34.33 -11.39 -9.88
CA LEU A 432 34.08 -12.77 -10.25
C LEU A 432 34.91 -13.17 -11.48
N GLU A 433 35.05 -12.29 -12.48
CA GLU A 433 35.89 -12.58 -13.66
C GLU A 433 37.39 -12.60 -13.32
N GLU A 434 37.88 -11.77 -12.38
CA GLU A 434 39.28 -11.87 -11.92
C GLU A 434 39.59 -13.26 -11.34
N ILE A 435 38.66 -13.87 -10.62
CA ILE A 435 38.85 -15.17 -9.97
C ILE A 435 38.59 -16.33 -10.96
N ILE A 436 37.45 -16.29 -11.65
CA ILE A 436 36.97 -17.40 -12.49
C ILE A 436 37.55 -17.31 -13.90
N GLY A 437 37.88 -16.13 -14.41
CA GLY A 437 38.55 -15.94 -15.70
C GLY A 437 40.04 -16.29 -15.69
N ASN A 438 40.66 -16.40 -14.51
CA ASN A 438 42.09 -16.65 -14.39
C ASN A 438 42.47 -18.06 -14.87
N ARG A 439 43.16 -18.14 -16.02
CA ARG A 439 43.59 -19.40 -16.66
C ARG A 439 44.69 -20.14 -15.89
N GLN A 440 45.39 -19.47 -14.98
CA GLN A 440 46.46 -20.08 -14.18
C GLN A 440 45.92 -20.84 -12.96
N LEU A 441 44.67 -20.57 -12.55
CA LEU A 441 44.03 -21.25 -11.44
C LEU A 441 43.31 -22.50 -11.92
N SER A 442 43.59 -23.63 -11.26
CA SER A 442 42.78 -24.84 -11.35
C SER A 442 41.36 -24.61 -10.80
N LEU A 443 40.42 -25.50 -11.14
CA LEU A 443 39.04 -25.43 -10.63
C LEU A 443 38.99 -25.31 -9.09
N CYS A 444 39.76 -26.13 -8.37
CA CYS A 444 39.82 -26.10 -6.92
C CYS A 444 40.34 -24.76 -6.39
N GLN A 445 41.37 -24.19 -7.03
CA GLN A 445 41.92 -22.90 -6.63
C GLN A 445 40.94 -21.77 -6.89
N SER A 446 40.27 -21.75 -8.06
CA SER A 446 39.22 -20.76 -8.34
C SER A 446 38.07 -20.84 -7.33
N ILE A 447 37.59 -22.05 -7.00
CA ILE A 447 36.52 -22.22 -6.00
C ILE A 447 37.01 -21.81 -4.59
N TRP A 448 38.27 -22.10 -4.24
CA TRP A 448 38.84 -21.71 -2.96
C TRP A 448 38.96 -20.19 -2.81
N GLU A 449 39.42 -19.49 -3.84
CA GLU A 449 39.43 -18.02 -3.87
C GLU A 449 38.00 -17.45 -3.75
N LEU A 450 37.01 -18.08 -4.39
CA LEU A 450 35.60 -17.69 -4.21
C LEU A 450 35.11 -17.92 -2.78
N PHE A 451 35.59 -18.96 -2.08
CA PHE A 451 35.26 -19.17 -0.67
C PHE A 451 35.80 -18.04 0.18
N GLU A 452 37.06 -17.65 0.00
CA GLU A 452 37.67 -16.53 0.73
C GLU A 452 36.92 -15.21 0.43
N TYR A 453 36.62 -14.96 -0.85
CA TYR A 453 35.88 -13.78 -1.29
C TYR A 453 34.47 -13.71 -0.68
N LYS A 454 33.74 -14.83 -0.67
CA LYS A 454 32.37 -14.94 -0.13
C LYS A 454 32.32 -15.28 1.36
N GLY A 455 33.46 -15.24 2.05
CA GLY A 455 33.57 -15.42 3.51
C GLY A 455 33.32 -16.84 4.03
N ILE A 456 33.44 -17.88 3.21
CA ILE A 456 33.37 -19.29 3.65
C ILE A 456 34.73 -19.75 4.16
N ARG A 457 34.94 -19.70 5.48
CA ARG A 457 36.23 -20.06 6.10
C ARG A 457 36.31 -21.46 6.72
N TYR A 458 35.16 -22.09 6.97
CA TYR A 458 35.08 -23.33 7.75
C TYR A 458 34.19 -24.38 7.08
N PRO A 459 34.45 -25.68 7.29
CA PRO A 459 33.61 -26.74 6.75
C PRO A 459 32.13 -26.63 7.15
N ALA A 460 31.85 -26.20 8.38
CA ALA A 460 30.48 -26.04 8.87
C ALA A 460 29.68 -24.99 8.07
N SER A 461 30.26 -23.82 7.80
CA SER A 461 29.59 -22.78 7.00
C SER A 461 29.46 -23.17 5.54
N PHE A 462 30.40 -23.95 5.01
CA PHE A 462 30.28 -24.55 3.69
C PHE A 462 29.09 -25.53 3.62
N ARG A 463 28.97 -26.43 4.61
CA ARG A 463 27.88 -27.41 4.68
C ARG A 463 26.53 -26.73 4.82
N GLU A 464 26.42 -25.74 5.69
CA GLU A 464 25.19 -24.96 5.89
C GLU A 464 24.72 -24.29 4.60
N ARG A 465 25.65 -23.65 3.87
CA ARG A 465 25.30 -22.87 2.66
C ARG A 465 25.08 -23.71 1.42
N THR A 466 25.81 -24.81 1.27
CA THR A 466 25.80 -25.62 0.03
C THR A 466 25.13 -26.97 0.18
N GLY A 467 24.86 -27.42 1.40
CA GLY A 467 24.33 -28.76 1.69
C GLY A 467 25.33 -29.87 1.40
N LEU A 468 26.59 -29.56 1.06
CA LEU A 468 27.63 -30.52 0.70
C LEU A 468 28.48 -30.92 1.90
N TYR A 469 28.96 -32.18 1.92
CA TYR A 469 29.74 -32.71 3.05
C TYR A 469 31.09 -31.99 3.27
N ASP A 470 31.52 -31.87 4.53
CA ASP A 470 32.80 -31.28 4.94
C ASP A 470 34.04 -31.88 4.25
N ALA A 471 33.99 -33.17 3.90
CA ALA A 471 35.05 -33.81 3.17
C ALA A 471 35.30 -33.14 1.81
N MET A 472 34.25 -32.63 1.16
CA MET A 472 34.37 -31.90 -0.10
C MET A 472 35.08 -30.56 0.10
N PHE A 473 34.72 -29.80 1.15
CA PHE A 473 35.43 -28.58 1.52
C PHE A 473 36.94 -28.82 1.67
N ASN A 474 37.32 -29.86 2.43
CA ASN A 474 38.73 -30.19 2.66
C ASN A 474 39.44 -30.64 1.38
N LYS A 475 38.76 -31.34 0.46
CA LYS A 475 39.36 -31.73 -0.81
C LYS A 475 39.56 -30.51 -1.74
N ILE A 476 38.61 -29.57 -1.78
CA ILE A 476 38.75 -28.31 -2.54
C ILE A 476 39.94 -27.50 -1.99
N LYS A 477 39.99 -27.30 -0.66
CA LYS A 477 41.08 -26.59 0.03
C LYS A 477 42.47 -27.13 -0.33
N ASN A 478 42.60 -28.45 -0.38
CA ASN A 478 43.88 -29.12 -0.62
C ASN A 478 44.15 -29.39 -2.10
N GLY A 479 43.31 -28.91 -3.03
CA GLY A 479 43.47 -29.15 -4.46
C GLY A 479 43.31 -30.62 -4.89
N LYS A 480 42.60 -31.43 -4.10
CA LYS A 480 42.45 -32.89 -4.28
C LYS A 480 41.15 -33.32 -4.96
N MET A 481 40.30 -32.38 -5.38
CA MET A 481 39.12 -32.68 -6.21
C MET A 481 39.52 -32.66 -7.69
N SER A 482 39.40 -33.79 -8.38
CA SER A 482 39.65 -33.89 -9.82
C SER A 482 38.40 -33.69 -10.67
N THR A 483 37.20 -33.91 -10.11
CA THR A 483 35.91 -33.80 -10.83
C THR A 483 34.79 -33.35 -9.89
N LEU A 484 33.93 -32.44 -10.35
CA LEU A 484 32.68 -32.04 -9.69
C LEU A 484 31.48 -32.46 -10.55
N SER A 485 30.39 -32.90 -9.92
CA SER A 485 29.14 -33.11 -10.65
C SER A 485 28.47 -31.76 -10.94
N LYS A 486 27.56 -31.74 -11.93
CA LYS A 486 26.73 -30.56 -12.24
C LYS A 486 25.98 -30.07 -11.00
N ASP A 487 25.36 -31.00 -10.28
CA ASP A 487 24.55 -30.69 -9.11
C ASP A 487 25.39 -30.15 -7.95
N SER A 488 26.59 -30.71 -7.73
CA SER A 488 27.52 -30.18 -6.72
C SER A 488 28.03 -28.80 -7.10
N LEU A 489 28.30 -28.55 -8.38
CA LEU A 489 28.72 -27.25 -8.86
C LEU A 489 27.60 -26.20 -8.73
N MET A 490 26.36 -26.58 -9.06
CA MET A 490 25.18 -25.75 -8.88
C MET A 490 24.93 -25.45 -7.40
N ALA A 491 25.02 -26.45 -6.51
CA ALA A 491 24.89 -26.27 -5.06
C ALA A 491 25.97 -25.31 -4.50
N ILE A 492 27.20 -25.38 -5.01
CA ILE A 492 28.26 -24.43 -4.69
C ILE A 492 27.89 -23.02 -5.16
N CYS A 493 27.40 -22.87 -6.40
CA CYS A 493 27.02 -21.57 -6.96
C CYS A 493 25.86 -20.94 -6.20
N VAL A 494 24.80 -21.70 -5.91
CA VAL A 494 23.67 -21.26 -5.08
C VAL A 494 24.15 -20.88 -3.69
N GLY A 495 24.88 -21.78 -3.02
CA GLY A 495 25.34 -21.55 -1.66
C GLY A 495 26.26 -20.34 -1.54
N LEU A 496 27.07 -20.04 -2.56
CA LEU A 496 27.93 -18.85 -2.63
C LEU A 496 27.21 -17.58 -3.09
N GLY A 497 25.97 -17.69 -3.59
CA GLY A 497 25.23 -16.59 -4.19
C GLY A 497 25.86 -16.10 -5.50
N LEU A 498 26.30 -17.02 -6.36
CA LEU A 498 26.88 -16.73 -7.67
C LEU A 498 25.80 -16.66 -8.76
N ASN A 499 26.09 -15.98 -9.86
CA ASN A 499 25.19 -15.85 -11.00
C ASN A 499 25.41 -16.95 -12.05
N ALA A 500 24.55 -16.98 -13.08
CA ALA A 500 24.63 -17.98 -14.16
C ALA A 500 25.91 -17.88 -14.99
N TYR A 501 26.50 -16.67 -15.09
CA TYR A 501 27.79 -16.47 -15.72
C TYR A 501 28.89 -17.25 -14.97
N ALA A 502 28.99 -17.07 -13.66
CA ALA A 502 29.94 -17.79 -12.82
C ALA A 502 29.75 -19.31 -12.91
N LEU A 503 28.50 -19.81 -12.90
CA LEU A 503 28.21 -21.23 -13.11
C LEU A 503 28.75 -21.74 -14.45
N THR A 504 28.50 -21.01 -15.53
CA THR A 504 28.96 -21.37 -16.88
C THR A 504 30.48 -21.45 -16.95
N ARG A 505 31.17 -20.44 -16.41
CA ARG A 505 32.64 -20.36 -16.43
C ARG A 505 33.30 -21.41 -15.54
N LEU A 506 32.72 -21.71 -14.39
CA LEU A 506 33.18 -22.80 -13.54
C LEU A 506 32.91 -24.18 -14.18
N ALA A 507 31.79 -24.33 -14.88
CA ALA A 507 31.46 -25.55 -15.63
C ALA A 507 32.48 -25.78 -16.76
N GLU A 508 32.82 -24.74 -17.52
CA GLU A 508 33.90 -24.80 -18.52
C GLU A 508 35.23 -25.27 -17.90
N LYS A 509 35.64 -24.67 -16.78
CA LYS A 509 36.85 -25.09 -16.03
C LYS A 509 36.78 -26.52 -15.51
N ALA A 510 35.58 -27.02 -15.21
CA ALA A 510 35.33 -28.38 -14.77
C ALA A 510 35.20 -29.38 -15.93
N GLY A 511 35.25 -28.93 -17.19
CA GLY A 511 35.00 -29.76 -18.36
C GLY A 511 33.54 -30.23 -18.49
N ILE A 512 32.60 -29.47 -17.90
CA ILE A 512 31.16 -29.75 -17.88
C ILE A 512 30.47 -28.93 -18.97
N HIS A 513 29.81 -29.61 -19.91
CA HIS A 513 28.93 -28.95 -20.87
C HIS A 513 27.53 -28.74 -20.29
N LEU A 514 27.10 -27.48 -20.15
CA LEU A 514 25.73 -27.10 -19.82
C LEU A 514 24.92 -26.92 -21.10
N ASN A 515 23.70 -27.46 -21.16
CA ASN A 515 22.80 -27.30 -22.29
C ASN A 515 21.50 -26.62 -21.85
N ARG A 516 21.32 -25.36 -22.24
CA ARG A 516 20.18 -24.52 -21.84
C ARG A 516 18.82 -25.13 -22.22
N ASP A 517 18.77 -25.92 -23.28
CA ASP A 517 17.53 -26.51 -23.79
C ASP A 517 17.19 -27.85 -23.14
N ARG A 518 18.01 -28.33 -22.19
CA ARG A 518 17.81 -29.60 -21.49
C ARG A 518 17.75 -29.41 -19.98
N MET A 519 16.84 -30.12 -19.34
CA MET A 519 16.81 -30.22 -17.88
C MET A 519 17.90 -31.20 -17.41
N PRO A 520 18.58 -30.94 -16.26
CA PRO A 520 18.32 -29.84 -15.33
C PRO A 520 19.04 -28.52 -15.66
N ASP A 521 19.97 -28.52 -16.61
CA ASP A 521 20.85 -27.38 -16.93
C ASP A 521 20.10 -26.08 -17.23
N GLY A 522 19.02 -26.14 -18.01
CA GLY A 522 18.17 -24.98 -18.33
C GLY A 522 17.52 -24.36 -17.09
N MET A 523 17.07 -25.19 -16.14
CA MET A 523 16.51 -24.72 -14.88
C MET A 523 17.61 -24.10 -14.00
N TYR A 524 18.79 -24.70 -13.93
CA TYR A 524 19.90 -24.16 -13.14
C TYR A 524 20.31 -22.77 -13.62
N LEU A 525 20.48 -22.59 -14.92
CA LEU A 525 20.78 -21.30 -15.53
C LEU A 525 19.64 -20.30 -15.26
N THR A 526 18.39 -20.69 -15.48
CA THR A 526 17.23 -19.82 -15.25
C THR A 526 17.11 -19.39 -13.79
N LEU A 527 17.37 -20.30 -12.84
CA LEU A 527 17.29 -20.02 -11.41
C LEU A 527 18.36 -19.00 -10.99
N LEU A 528 19.60 -19.15 -11.48
CA LEU A 528 20.66 -18.18 -11.17
C LEU A 528 20.54 -16.85 -11.93
N GLU A 529 19.91 -16.84 -13.13
CA GLU A 529 19.65 -15.62 -13.88
C GLU A 529 18.53 -14.80 -13.26
N ARG A 530 17.43 -15.45 -12.84
CA ARG A 530 16.23 -14.77 -12.38
C ARG A 530 16.20 -14.54 -10.87
N PHE A 531 16.93 -15.35 -10.11
CA PHE A 531 16.92 -15.31 -8.65
C PHE A 531 18.34 -15.45 -8.06
N PRO A 532 19.27 -14.52 -8.38
CA PRO A 532 20.61 -14.54 -7.82
C PRO A 532 20.58 -14.37 -6.29
N GLY A 533 21.38 -15.15 -5.57
CA GLY A 533 21.48 -15.07 -4.11
C GLY A 533 20.42 -15.82 -3.31
N LEU A 534 19.61 -16.68 -3.97
CA LEU A 534 18.74 -17.64 -3.29
C LEU A 534 19.53 -18.49 -2.29
N SER A 535 18.90 -18.80 -1.15
CA SER A 535 19.41 -19.84 -0.26
C SER A 535 19.26 -21.22 -0.92
N LEU A 536 20.10 -22.18 -0.52
CA LEU A 536 19.96 -23.57 -0.99
C LEU A 536 18.57 -24.15 -0.68
N TYR A 537 18.02 -23.81 0.49
CA TYR A 537 16.69 -24.24 0.89
C TYR A 537 15.61 -23.76 -0.08
N ASP A 538 15.62 -22.47 -0.43
CA ASP A 538 14.64 -21.88 -1.34
C ASP A 538 14.82 -22.41 -2.78
N ALA A 539 16.07 -22.56 -3.23
CA ALA A 539 16.37 -23.16 -4.52
C ALA A 539 15.85 -24.60 -4.61
N ASN A 540 15.99 -25.40 -3.55
CA ASN A 540 15.46 -26.76 -3.49
C ASN A 540 13.94 -26.79 -3.51
N GLY A 541 13.26 -25.88 -2.82
CA GLY A 541 11.81 -25.76 -2.90
C GLY A 541 11.31 -25.49 -4.33
N ILE A 542 12.02 -24.66 -5.10
CA ILE A 542 11.69 -24.40 -6.52
C ILE A 542 11.93 -25.65 -7.37
N LEU A 543 13.05 -26.35 -7.18
CA LEU A 543 13.38 -27.57 -7.91
C LEU A 543 12.36 -28.69 -7.65
N GLU A 544 11.99 -28.91 -6.39
CA GLU A 544 11.01 -29.92 -6.00
C GLU A 544 9.62 -29.62 -6.59
N ALA A 545 9.21 -28.35 -6.62
CA ALA A 545 7.95 -27.94 -7.25
C ALA A 545 7.91 -28.22 -8.77
N GLN A 546 9.08 -28.30 -9.41
CA GLN A 546 9.24 -28.66 -10.82
C GLN A 546 9.49 -30.18 -11.02
N GLY A 547 9.36 -30.98 -9.95
CA GLY A 547 9.58 -32.43 -9.98
C GLY A 547 11.05 -32.83 -10.11
N MET A 548 11.98 -31.94 -9.74
CA MET A 548 13.42 -32.15 -9.84
C MET A 548 14.02 -32.52 -8.48
N ALA A 549 15.16 -33.19 -8.49
CA ALA A 549 15.86 -33.56 -7.26
C ALA A 549 16.46 -32.32 -6.56
N PRO A 550 16.40 -32.25 -5.21
CA PRO A 550 17.05 -31.19 -4.46
C PRO A 550 18.57 -31.27 -4.59
N LEU A 551 19.20 -30.09 -4.57
CA LEU A 551 20.65 -29.88 -4.54
C LEU A 551 21.23 -30.13 -3.14
N GLY A 552 22.52 -30.43 -3.11
CA GLY A 552 23.25 -30.77 -1.89
C GLY A 552 23.37 -32.29 -1.72
N SER A 553 23.86 -32.71 -0.57
CA SER A 553 24.03 -34.13 -0.29
C SER A 553 22.74 -34.73 0.24
N VAL A 554 22.25 -35.80 -0.38
CA VAL A 554 21.17 -36.61 0.18
C VAL A 554 21.71 -37.33 1.41
N ASP A 555 21.18 -37.03 2.59
CA ASP A 555 21.54 -37.78 3.79
C ASP A 555 21.08 -39.24 3.60
N ARG A 556 22.02 -40.15 3.36
CA ARG A 556 21.77 -41.59 3.40
C ARG A 556 21.78 -42.03 4.87
N SER A 557 20.87 -41.47 5.66
CA SER A 557 20.54 -41.95 7.00
C SER A 557 19.04 -41.76 7.22
N ARG A 558 18.29 -42.79 6.83
CA ARG A 558 17.07 -43.15 7.56
C ARG A 558 17.48 -43.97 8.77
#